data_AF-A0A3B8NCJ0-F1
#
_entry.id   AF-A0A3B8NCJ0-F1
#
_cell.length_a   1.000
_cell.length_b   1.000
_cell.length_c   1.000
_cell.angle_alpha   90.00
_cell.angle_beta   90.00
_cell.angle_gamma   90.00
#
_symmetry.space_group_name_H-M   'P 1'
#
loop_
_entity.id
_entity.type
_entity.pdbx_description
1 polymer ?
#
loop_
_entity_poly.entity_id
_entity_poly.type
_entity_poly.pdbx_seq_one_letter_code
_entity_poly.pdbx_strand_id
1 'polypeptide(L)' 'FPSQLFRNNGDGTFTDIAAEAGVTNDRFSKGVTAGDYDNDGDLDLYVSNVGKNRLYRNDLSA' A
#
# COMPACT_ATOMS: atom_id res chain seq x y z
N PHE A 1 6.00 14.13 4.98
CA PHE A 1 5.16 13.25 5.81
C PHE A 1 5.06 11.93 5.08
N PRO A 2 5.73 10.86 5.52
CA PRO A 2 5.66 9.58 4.84
C PRO A 2 4.26 8.98 5.01
N SER A 3 3.72 8.34 3.97
CA SER A 3 2.53 7.50 4.11
C SER A 3 2.85 6.25 4.91
N GLN A 4 1.86 5.73 5.64
CA GLN A 4 1.96 4.56 6.51
C GLN A 4 1.00 3.46 6.04
N LEU A 5 1.32 2.21 6.33
CA LEU A 5 0.47 1.05 6.07
C LEU A 5 0.38 0.26 7.36
N PHE A 6 -0.81 0.20 7.95
CA PHE A 6 -1.01 -0.47 9.23
C PHE A 6 -1.58 -1.87 9.03
N ARG A 7 -0.85 -2.88 9.51
CA ARG A 7 -1.38 -4.24 9.65
C ARG A 7 -2.16 -4.34 10.96
N ASN A 8 -3.39 -4.85 10.89
CA ASN A 8 -4.18 -5.22 12.06
C ASN A 8 -3.59 -6.49 12.68
N ASN A 9 -3.26 -6.45 13.98
CA ASN A 9 -2.66 -7.58 14.69
C ASN A 9 -3.71 -8.56 15.29
N GLY A 10 -5.00 -8.25 15.19
CA GLY A 10 -6.10 -9.11 15.68
C GLY A 10 -6.44 -8.93 17.16
N ASP A 11 -5.71 -8.08 17.88
CA ASP A 11 -5.85 -7.82 19.32
C ASP A 11 -6.25 -6.36 19.62
N GLY A 12 -6.71 -5.63 18.60
CA GLY A 12 -7.03 -4.20 18.69
C GLY A 12 -5.81 -3.29 18.53
N THR A 13 -4.61 -3.84 18.30
CA THR A 13 -3.41 -3.08 17.97
C THR A 13 -3.08 -3.12 16.48
N PHE A 14 -2.23 -2.19 16.06
CA PHE A 14 -1.78 -2.05 14.68
C PHE A 14 -0.26 -1.85 14.64
N THR A 15 0.38 -2.41 13.62
CA THR A 15 1.81 -2.22 13.35
C THR A 15 1.98 -1.51 12.02
N ASP A 16 2.76 -0.42 12.00
CA ASP A 16 3.17 0.22 10.76
C ASP A 16 4.20 -0.67 10.04
N ILE A 17 3.82 -1.21 8.90
CA ILE A 17 4.63 -2.10 8.07
C ILE A 17 5.01 -1.45 6.73
N ALA A 18 4.84 -0.12 6.56
CA ALA A 18 5.07 0.53 5.26
C ALA A 18 6.48 0.29 4.69
N ALA A 19 7.49 0.27 5.56
CA ALA A 19 8.88 0.00 5.17
C ALA A 19 9.10 -1.47 4.82
N GLU A 20 8.59 -2.39 5.63
CA GLU A 20 8.69 -3.84 5.43
C GLU A 20 7.99 -4.27 4.13
N ALA A 21 6.80 -3.73 3.87
CA ALA A 21 6.01 -4.01 2.67
C ALA A 21 6.49 -3.24 1.43
N GLY A 22 7.53 -2.40 1.52
CA GLY A 22 8.05 -1.64 0.37
C GLY A 22 7.14 -0.54 -0.15
N VAL A 23 6.12 -0.13 0.62
CA VAL A 23 5.09 0.85 0.19
C VAL A 23 5.31 2.26 0.72
N THR A 24 6.46 2.55 1.33
CA THR A 24 6.78 3.91 1.78
C THR A 24 6.56 4.93 0.66
N ASN A 25 5.92 6.06 0.99
CA ASN A 25 5.62 7.13 0.04
C ASN A 25 5.99 8.48 0.65
N ASP A 26 6.90 9.20 -0.01
CA ASP A 26 7.41 10.50 0.40
C ASP A 26 6.61 11.69 -0.19
N ARG A 27 5.55 11.41 -0.94
CA ARG A 27 4.73 12.41 -1.64
C ARG A 27 3.46 12.75 -0.88
N PHE A 28 2.90 13.93 -1.19
CA PHE A 28 1.57 14.30 -0.71
C PHE A 28 0.51 13.44 -1.40
N SER A 29 0.06 12.40 -0.71
CA SER A 29 -0.99 11.49 -1.17
C SER A 29 -2.36 12.18 -1.16
N LYS A 30 -3.18 11.93 -2.18
CA LYS A 30 -4.55 12.45 -2.31
C LYS A 30 -5.61 11.39 -2.03
N GLY A 31 -5.34 10.15 -2.43
CA GLY A 31 -6.24 9.02 -2.22
C GLY A 31 -5.55 7.72 -2.58
N VAL A 32 -6.08 6.64 -2.01
CA VAL A 32 -5.63 5.25 -2.21
C VAL A 32 -6.83 4.39 -2.61
N THR A 33 -6.60 3.42 -3.48
CA THR A 33 -7.55 2.35 -3.78
C THR A 33 -6.82 1.02 -3.84
N ALA A 34 -7.54 -0.06 -3.56
CA ALA A 34 -7.05 -1.42 -3.67
C ALA A 34 -7.83 -2.17 -4.75
N GLY A 35 -7.14 -2.96 -5.55
CA GLY A 35 -7.75 -3.76 -6.62
C GLY A 35 -6.74 -4.71 -7.23
N ASP A 36 -7.22 -5.85 -7.71
CA ASP A 36 -6.43 -6.84 -8.45
C ASP A 36 -6.20 -6.30 -9.89
N TYR A 37 -5.07 -5.64 -10.12
CA TYR A 37 -4.84 -4.90 -11.37
C TYR A 37 -4.35 -5.80 -12.50
N ASP A 38 -3.62 -6.88 -12.19
CA ASP A 38 -3.08 -7.82 -13.18
C ASP A 38 -3.70 -9.22 -13.14
N ASN A 39 -4.76 -9.39 -12.36
CA ASN A 39 -5.61 -10.57 -12.34
C ASN A 39 -4.87 -11.83 -11.83
N ASP A 40 -3.99 -11.65 -10.83
CA ASP A 40 -3.29 -12.73 -10.14
C ASP A 40 -3.99 -13.18 -8.85
N GLY A 41 -5.04 -12.46 -8.44
CA GLY A 41 -5.83 -12.74 -7.25
C GLY A 41 -5.36 -12.02 -5.99
N ASP A 42 -4.24 -11.29 -6.07
CA ASP A 42 -3.71 -10.47 -5.00
C ASP A 42 -4.16 -9.01 -5.16
N LEU A 43 -4.43 -8.33 -4.05
CA LEU A 43 -4.83 -6.91 -4.10
C LEU A 43 -3.61 -5.99 -4.18
N ASP A 44 -3.54 -5.22 -5.26
CA ASP A 44 -2.57 -4.14 -5.44
C ASP A 44 -3.04 -2.83 -4.83
N LEU A 45 -2.12 -1.87 -4.65
CA LEU A 45 -2.45 -0.51 -4.22
C LEU A 45 -2.11 0.52 -5.29
N TYR A 46 -3.10 1.35 -5.66
CA TYR A 46 -2.86 2.56 -6.43
C TYR A 46 -3.00 3.80 -5.55
N VAL A 47 -1.94 4.61 -5.50
CA VAL A 47 -1.89 5.85 -4.71
C VAL A 47 -1.74 7.05 -5.63
N SER A 48 -2.74 7.92 -5.60
CA SER A 48 -2.71 9.22 -6.26
C SER A 48 -1.93 10.23 -5.41
N ASN A 49 -1.02 10.98 -6.04
CA ASN A 49 -0.14 11.93 -5.37
C ASN A 49 -0.20 13.29 -6.05
N VAL A 50 0.28 14.33 -5.34
CA VAL A 50 0.79 15.51 -6.03
C VAL A 50 2.04 15.09 -6.84
N GLY A 51 1.96 15.22 -8.16
CA GLY A 51 3.00 14.76 -9.08
C GLY A 51 2.80 13.31 -9.53
N LYS A 52 3.86 12.49 -9.53
CA LYS A 52 3.78 11.10 -10.00
C LYS A 52 3.00 10.22 -9.01
N ASN A 53 1.98 9.55 -9.53
CA ASN A 53 1.26 8.49 -8.83
C ASN A 53 2.14 7.25 -8.68
N ARG A 54 1.73 6.33 -7.80
CA ARG A 54 2.43 5.07 -7.57
C ARG A 54 1.45 3.91 -7.63
N LEU A 55 1.85 2.85 -8.32
CA LEU A 55 1.23 1.53 -8.26
C LEU A 55 2.19 0.64 -7.46
N TYR A 56 1.68 -0.01 -6.43
CA TYR A 56 2.39 -1.01 -5.65
C TYR A 56 1.77 -2.36 -5.97
N ARG A 57 2.54 -3.21 -6.63
CA ARG A 57 2.12 -4.56 -6.95
C ARG A 57 2.37 -5.49 -5.76
N ASN A 58 1.38 -6.30 -5.41
CA ASN A 58 1.53 -7.31 -4.37
C ASN A 58 1.61 -8.70 -5.01
N ASP A 59 2.83 -9.16 -5.30
CA ASP A 59 3.05 -10.50 -5.85
C ASP A 59 3.26 -11.51 -4.70
N LEU A 60 2.20 -12.14 -4.17
CA LEU A 60 2.40 -13.26 -3.25
C LEU A 60 2.77 -14.49 -4.09
N SER A 61 4.02 -14.95 -3.95
CA SER A 61 4.36 -16.29 -4.44
C SER A 61 3.46 -17.30 -3.71
N ALA A 62 2.56 -17.93 -4.45
CA ALA A 62 1.75 -19.05 -3.98
C ALA A 62 2.63 -20.21 -3.45
#